data_AF-A0A497JXQ0-F1
#
_entry.id   AF-A0A497JXQ0-F1
#
_cell.length_a   1.000
_cell.length_b   1.000
_cell.length_c   1.000
_cell.angle_alpha   90.00
_cell.angle_beta   90.00
_cell.angle_gamma   90.00
#
_symmetry.space_group_name_H-M   'P 1'
#
loop_
_entity.id
_entity.type
_entity.pdbx_description
1 polymer ?
#
loop_
_entity_poly.entity_id
_entity_poly.type
_entity_poly.pdbx_seq_one_letter_code
_entity_poly.pdbx_strand_id
1 'polypeptide(L)'
;MSCKGKDLSSESGELVEIKAEVKDLAQVRERLRELGARHLGTFRQIDTYFEVPEGRLKLRETLGEKLAELVYYEREDVPGPKKSKVYLVRLEKPRTFREVL
;
A
#
# COMPACT_ATOMS: atom_id res chain seq x y z
N MET A 1 17.22 15.16 -8.67
CA MET A 1 17.49 14.10 -7.67
C MET A 1 16.93 12.80 -8.23
N SER A 2 17.80 11.80 -8.35
CA SER A 2 17.59 10.60 -9.17
C SER A 2 16.42 9.75 -8.67
N CYS A 3 15.33 9.69 -9.43
CA CYS A 3 14.33 8.64 -9.30
C CYS A 3 14.98 7.35 -9.82
N LYS A 4 15.54 6.52 -8.93
CA LYS A 4 15.82 5.13 -9.26
C LYS A 4 14.51 4.53 -9.79
N GLY A 5 14.51 4.05 -11.03
CA GLY A 5 13.37 3.36 -11.61
C GLY A 5 12.93 2.25 -10.65
N LYS A 6 11.65 2.23 -10.29
CA LYS A 6 11.08 1.07 -9.61
C LYS A 6 10.97 -0.02 -10.67
N ASP A 7 11.81 -1.03 -10.59
CA ASP A 7 11.84 -2.15 -11.54
C ASP A 7 10.81 -3.21 -11.15
N LEU A 8 10.52 -4.11 -12.11
CA LEU A 8 9.77 -5.35 -11.85
C LEU A 8 10.47 -6.12 -10.72
N SER A 9 9.76 -6.34 -9.62
CA SER A 9 10.35 -6.87 -8.39
C SER A 9 9.30 -7.59 -7.56
N SER A 10 9.73 -8.62 -6.84
CA SER A 10 8.92 -9.35 -5.85
C SER A 10 9.59 -9.27 -4.48
N GLU A 11 8.83 -8.90 -3.46
CA GLU A 11 9.28 -8.74 -2.09
C GLU A 11 8.30 -9.45 -1.14
N SER A 12 8.81 -9.96 -0.02
CA SER A 12 7.99 -10.48 1.07
C SER A 12 8.48 -9.94 2.41
N GLY A 13 7.60 -9.79 3.38
CA GLY A 13 7.96 -9.29 4.70
C GLY A 13 6.84 -9.33 5.72
N GLU A 14 7.19 -8.98 6.95
CA GLU A 14 6.24 -8.81 8.04
C GLU A 14 6.02 -7.32 8.32
N LEU A 15 4.77 -6.94 8.57
CA LEU A 15 4.37 -5.56 8.82
C LEU A 15 3.50 -5.48 10.06
N VAL A 16 3.79 -4.52 10.94
CA VAL A 16 2.93 -4.16 12.07
C VAL A 16 2.33 -2.79 11.78
N GLU A 17 1.00 -2.71 11.75
CA GLU A 17 0.29 -1.46 11.47
C GLU A 17 -0.73 -1.12 12.57
N ILE A 18 -0.88 0.18 12.82
CA ILE A 18 -1.97 0.75 13.62
C ILE A 18 -2.72 1.74 12.73
N LYS A 19 -4.05 1.62 12.70
CA LYS A 19 -4.94 2.60 12.06
C LYS A 19 -5.77 3.29 13.13
N ALA A 20 -5.82 4.61 13.06
CA ALA A 20 -6.63 5.44 13.96
C ALA A 20 -7.50 6.39 13.13
N GLU A 21 -8.72 6.62 13.60
CA GLU A 21 -9.59 7.67 13.07
C GLU A 21 -9.03 9.04 13.44
N VAL A 22 -8.97 9.95 12.46
CA VAL A 22 -8.44 11.31 12.65
C VAL A 22 -9.54 12.31 12.35
N LYS A 23 -9.88 13.12 13.37
CA LYS A 23 -10.90 14.18 13.26
C LYS A 23 -10.38 15.45 12.58
N ASP A 24 -9.10 15.76 12.76
CA ASP A 24 -8.45 16.94 12.19
C ASP A 24 -7.10 16.59 11.56
N LEU A 25 -7.08 16.52 10.23
CA LEU A 25 -5.86 16.26 9.48
C LEU A 25 -4.86 17.43 9.51
N ALA A 26 -5.32 18.67 9.73
CA ALA A 26 -4.43 19.83 9.80
C ALA A 26 -3.56 19.77 11.07
N GLN A 27 -4.17 19.48 12.21
CA GLN A 27 -3.47 19.29 13.48
C GLN A 27 -2.43 18.15 13.39
N VAL A 28 -2.81 17.00 12.83
CA VAL A 28 -1.87 15.87 12.67
C VAL A 28 -0.69 16.24 11.76
N ARG A 29 -0.93 16.97 10.67
CA ARG A 29 0.14 17.44 9.77
C ARG A 29 1.08 18.42 10.46
N GLU A 30 0.58 19.30 11.31
CA GLU A 30 1.42 20.21 12.11
C GLU A 30 2.31 19.43 13.06
N ARG A 31 1.72 18.50 13.82
CA ARG A 31 2.49 17.65 14.74
C ARG A 31 3.57 16.83 14.03
N LEU A 32 3.26 16.29 12.85
CA LEU A 32 4.24 15.58 12.03
C LEU A 32 5.42 16.47 11.60
N ARG A 33 5.17 17.74 11.26
CA ARG A 33 6.24 18.70 10.92
C ARG A 33 7.14 18.99 12.12
N GLU A 34 6.57 19.19 13.30
CA GLU A 34 7.33 19.41 14.54
C GLU A 34 8.22 18.21 14.89
N LEU A 35 7.74 17.00 14.63
CA LEU A 35 8.50 15.76 14.82
C LEU A 35 9.54 15.51 13.72
N GLY A 36 9.69 16.42 12.75
CA GLY A 36 10.67 16.32 11.67
C GLY A 36 10.27 15.39 10.53
N ALA A 37 8.99 15.02 10.42
CA ALA A 37 8.52 14.21 9.30
C ALA A 37 8.60 15.01 7.99
N ARG A 38 9.13 14.37 6.93
CA ARG A 38 9.23 14.98 5.60
C ARG A 38 7.99 14.67 4.77
N HIS A 39 7.39 15.70 4.18
CA HIS A 39 6.36 15.52 3.16
C HIS A 39 6.98 14.94 1.88
N LEU A 40 6.54 13.73 1.49
CA LEU A 40 7.02 13.06 0.28
C LEU A 40 6.15 13.35 -0.94
N GLY A 41 4.85 13.57 -0.74
CA GLY A 41 3.88 13.79 -1.81
C GLY A 41 2.48 13.33 -1.42
N THR A 42 1.52 13.62 -2.30
CA THR A 42 0.14 13.13 -2.21
C THR A 42 -0.08 12.14 -3.33
N PHE A 43 -0.43 10.90 -2.99
CA PHE A 43 -0.61 9.81 -3.94
C PHE A 43 -2.08 9.43 -4.04
N ARG A 44 -2.64 9.45 -5.25
CA ARG A 44 -3.99 8.93 -5.51
C ARG A 44 -3.89 7.45 -5.85
N GLN A 45 -4.35 6.60 -4.93
CA GLN A 45 -4.29 5.14 -5.06
C GLN A 45 -5.68 4.56 -5.26
N ILE A 46 -5.78 3.56 -6.13
CA ILE A 46 -6.98 2.77 -6.38
C ILE A 46 -6.63 1.32 -6.06
N ASP A 47 -7.27 0.75 -5.04
CA ASP A 47 -7.11 -0.64 -4.65
C ASP A 47 -8.31 -1.46 -5.16
N THR A 48 -8.06 -2.42 -6.05
CA THR A 48 -9.05 -3.41 -6.49
C THR A 48 -8.82 -4.71 -5.72
N TYR A 49 -9.84 -5.22 -5.03
CA TYR A 49 -9.76 -6.45 -4.24
C TYR A 49 -10.32 -7.63 -5.03
N PHE A 50 -9.72 -8.80 -4.84
CA PHE A 50 -10.12 -10.05 -5.48
C PHE A 50 -10.49 -11.08 -4.42
N GLU A 51 -11.48 -11.92 -4.72
CA GLU A 51 -11.83 -13.05 -3.87
C GLU A 51 -10.75 -14.13 -3.98
N VAL A 52 -10.25 -14.56 -2.84
CA VAL A 52 -9.26 -15.63 -2.73
C VAL A 52 -9.63 -16.53 -1.55
N PRO A 53 -9.26 -17.82 -1.58
CA PRO A 53 -9.63 -18.75 -0.49
C PRO A 53 -9.10 -18.33 0.88
N GLU A 54 -7.90 -17.75 0.93
CA GLU A 54 -7.23 -17.36 2.17
C GLU A 54 -6.55 -16.01 2.02
N GLY A 55 -6.47 -15.26 3.12
CA GLY A 55 -5.84 -13.94 3.15
C GLY A 55 -6.60 -12.91 2.31
N ARG A 56 -5.87 -11.93 1.77
CA ARG A 56 -6.44 -10.83 0.98
C ARG A 56 -5.54 -10.52 -0.18
N LEU A 57 -6.09 -10.51 -1.39
CA LEU A 57 -5.39 -10.10 -2.61
C LEU A 57 -5.94 -8.77 -3.11
N LYS A 58 -5.05 -7.83 -3.42
CA LYS A 58 -5.42 -6.59 -4.08
C LYS A 58 -4.42 -6.15 -5.13
N LEU A 59 -4.92 -5.52 -6.18
CA LEU A 59 -4.13 -4.78 -7.15
C LEU A 59 -4.22 -3.29 -6.81
N ARG A 60 -3.08 -2.67 -6.55
CA ARG A 60 -2.95 -1.24 -6.23
C ARG A 60 -2.36 -0.50 -7.41
N GLU A 61 -3.11 0.48 -7.88
CA GLU A 61 -2.69 1.42 -8.92
C GLU A 61 -2.53 2.81 -8.32
N THR A 62 -1.33 3.39 -8.48
CA THR A 62 -1.06 4.78 -8.05
C THR A 62 -1.03 5.67 -9.28
N LEU A 63 -1.87 6.70 -9.32
CA LEU A 63 -1.94 7.62 -10.45
C LEU A 63 -0.59 8.32 -10.67
N GLY A 64 -0.07 8.24 -11.90
CA GLY A 64 1.23 8.79 -12.27
C GLY A 64 2.38 7.80 -12.17
N GLU A 65 2.19 6.63 -11.56
CA GLU A 65 3.19 5.56 -11.56
C GLU A 65 2.97 4.61 -12.75
N LYS A 66 4.07 4.14 -13.36
CA LYS A 66 4.02 3.19 -14.48
C LYS A 66 3.67 1.77 -14.03
N LEU A 67 4.17 1.38 -12.86
CA LEU A 67 3.97 0.06 -12.28
C LEU A 67 2.83 0.07 -11.28
N ALA A 68 2.07 -1.02 -11.26
CA ALA A 68 1.11 -1.32 -10.22
C ALA A 68 1.70 -2.34 -9.24
N GLU A 69 1.06 -2.49 -8.09
CA GLU A 69 1.48 -3.40 -7.02
C GLU A 69 0.39 -4.45 -6.80
N LEU A 70 0.67 -5.71 -7.09
CA LEU A 70 -0.16 -6.83 -6.64
C LEU A 70 0.30 -7.21 -5.24
N VAL A 71 -0.61 -7.08 -4.26
CA VAL A 71 -0.31 -7.25 -2.85
C VAL A 71 -1.20 -8.34 -2.30
N TYR A 72 -0.58 -9.44 -1.89
CA TYR A 72 -1.21 -10.46 -1.05
C TYR A 72 -0.81 -10.23 0.41
N TYR A 73 -1.76 -10.35 1.32
CA TYR A 73 -1.44 -10.30 2.74
C TYR A 73 -2.37 -11.16 3.60
N GLU A 74 -1.76 -11.82 4.58
CA GLU A 74 -2.44 -12.51 5.67
C GLU A 74 -2.45 -11.56 6.86
N ARG A 75 -3.63 -11.25 7.38
CA ARG A 75 -3.78 -10.36 8.54
C ARG A 75 -4.96 -10.80 9.38
N GLU A 76 -4.70 -11.01 10.66
CA GLU A 76 -5.72 -11.33 11.67
C GLU A 76 -6.79 -10.23 11.78
N ASP A 77 -8.02 -10.67 12.04
CA ASP A 77 -9.17 -9.79 12.25
C ASP A 77 -9.39 -9.48 13.73
N VAL A 78 -8.33 -8.99 14.36
CA VAL A 78 -8.34 -8.53 15.76
C VAL A 78 -8.43 -7.00 15.85
N PRO A 79 -9.00 -6.46 16.93
CA PRO A 79 -8.85 -5.03 17.26
C PRO A 79 -7.40 -4.72 17.69
N GLY A 80 -6.94 -3.48 17.48
CA GLY A 80 -5.59 -3.04 17.87
C GLY A 80 -4.51 -3.25 16.80
N PRO A 81 -3.21 -3.22 17.19
CA PRO A 81 -2.09 -3.39 16.26
C PRO A 81 -2.14 -4.74 15.55
N LYS A 82 -1.97 -4.73 14.23
CA LYS A 82 -2.12 -5.93 13.40
C LYS A 82 -0.78 -6.32 12.79
N LYS A 83 -0.39 -7.58 13.00
CA LYS A 83 0.69 -8.21 12.25
C LYS A 83 0.14 -8.70 10.92
N SER A 84 0.90 -8.46 9.85
CA SER A 84 0.58 -8.95 8.51
C SER A 84 1.81 -9.61 7.90
N LYS A 85 1.64 -10.79 7.30
CA LYS A 85 2.61 -11.33 6.33
C LYS A 85 2.22 -10.78 4.96
N VAL A 86 3.14 -10.13 4.28
CA VAL A 86 2.86 -9.39 3.05
C VAL A 86 3.77 -9.90 1.94
N TYR A 87 3.19 -10.12 0.77
CA TYR A 87 3.88 -10.44 -0.47
C TYR A 87 3.48 -9.40 -1.51
N LEU A 88 4.47 -8.75 -2.11
CA LEU A 88 4.26 -7.65 -3.05
C LEU A 88 5.00 -7.96 -4.35
N VAL A 89 4.28 -7.83 -5.46
CA VAL A 89 4.86 -7.89 -6.80
C VAL A 89 4.57 -6.59 -7.53
N ARG A 90 5.61 -5.94 -8.06
CA ARG A 90 5.47 -4.80 -8.96
C ARG A 90 5.32 -5.31 -10.40
N LEU A 91 4.29 -4.83 -11.08
CA LEU A 91 3.92 -5.31 -12.42
C LEU A 91 3.58 -4.17 -13.38
N GLU A 92 3.82 -4.42 -14.67
CA GLU A 92 3.33 -3.59 -15.76
C GLU A 92 1.90 -3.99 -16.14
N LYS A 93 1.20 -3.12 -16.89
CA LYS A 93 -0.14 -3.39 -17.47
C LYS A 93 -1.20 -3.80 -16.43
N PRO A 94 -1.50 -2.97 -15.42
CA PRO A 94 -2.47 -3.30 -14.37
C PRO A 94 -3.86 -3.71 -14.89
N ARG A 95 -4.32 -3.11 -15.99
CA ARG A 95 -5.64 -3.43 -16.56
C ARG A 95 -5.80 -4.90 -16.91
N THR A 96 -4.78 -5.49 -17.55
CA THR A 96 -4.79 -6.91 -17.93
C THR A 96 -4.88 -7.81 -16.69
N PHE A 97 -4.13 -7.51 -15.63
CA PHE A 97 -4.19 -8.28 -14.40
C PHE A 97 -5.53 -8.15 -13.69
N ARG A 98 -6.14 -6.96 -13.72
CA ARG A 98 -7.47 -6.74 -13.16
C ARG A 98 -8.57 -7.54 -13.87
N GLU A 99 -8.40 -7.84 -15.16
CA GLU A 99 -9.39 -8.58 -15.95
C GLU A 99 -9.27 -10.10 -15.79
N VAL A 100 -8.09 -10.60 -15.42
CA VAL A 100 -7.80 -12.05 -15.34
C VAL A 100 -7.91 -12.61 -13.92
N LEU A 101 -7.76 -11.75 -12.90
CA LEU A 101 -7.91 -12.08 -11.48
C LEU A 101 -9.34 -11.82 -11.01
#